data_AF-A0AAD0HMV0-F1
#
_entry.id   AF-A0AAD0HMV0-F1
#
_cell.length_a   1.000
_cell.length_b   1.000
_cell.length_c   1.000
_cell.angle_alpha   90.00
_cell.angle_beta   90.00
_cell.angle_gamma   90.00
#
_symmetry.space_group_name_H-M   'P 1'
#
loop_
_entity.id
_entity.type
_entity.pdbx_description
1 polymer ?
#
loop_
_entity_poly.entity_id
_entity_poly.type
_entity_poly.pdbx_seq_one_letter_code
_entity_poly.pdbx_strand_id
1 'polypeptide(L)' 'MDSVIFKKDIAFADDSNNPVFKKNKEYEILNEDKEFIYVGYKPNSNECSQIPKTDEGILFEYK' A
#
# COMPACT_ATOMS: atom_id res chain seq x y z
N MET A 1 5.96 -8.54 11.44
CA MET A 1 5.95 -7.92 10.10
C MET A 1 5.13 -6.67 10.23
N ASP A 2 5.69 -5.53 9.85
CA ASP A 2 4.96 -4.27 9.86
C ASP A 2 3.83 -4.30 8.83
N SER A 3 2.76 -3.58 9.13
CA SER A 3 1.60 -3.46 8.24
C SER A 3 1.16 -2.02 8.15
N VAL A 4 0.54 -1.66 7.03
CA VAL A 4 -0.07 -0.35 6.84
C VAL A 4 -1.56 -0.47 6.60
N ILE A 5 -2.29 0.55 7.04
CA ILE A 5 -3.71 0.72 6.77
C ILE A 5 -3.89 1.93 5.86
N PHE A 6 -4.55 1.73 4.72
CA PHE A 6 -4.86 2.84 3.81
C PHE A 6 -6.11 3.60 4.25
N LYS A 7 -6.05 4.93 4.24
CA LYS A 7 -7.15 5.83 4.62
C LYS A 7 -8.20 6.02 3.52
N LYS A 8 -7.85 5.67 2.29
CA LYS A 8 -8.73 5.73 1.11
C LYS A 8 -8.40 4.61 0.13
N ASP A 9 -9.32 4.33 -0.77
CA ASP A 9 -9.08 3.38 -1.86
C ASP A 9 -8.02 3.96 -2.82
N ILE A 10 -6.99 3.16 -3.11
CA ILE A 10 -5.92 3.51 -4.05
C ILE A 10 -6.00 2.53 -5.21
N ALA A 11 -6.25 3.10 -6.38
CA ALA A 11 -6.13 2.42 -7.65
C ALA A 11 -4.88 2.94 -8.38
N PHE A 12 -4.31 2.12 -9.25
CA PHE A 12 -3.27 2.61 -10.14
C PHE A 12 -3.88 3.53 -11.20
N ALA A 13 -3.08 4.47 -11.72
CA ALA A 13 -3.53 5.38 -12.78
C ALA A 13 -4.01 4.62 -14.03
N ASP A 14 -3.44 3.44 -14.29
CA ASP A 14 -3.77 2.58 -15.43
C ASP A 14 -5.14 1.88 -15.29
N ASP A 15 -5.58 1.57 -14.06
CA ASP A 15 -6.86 0.90 -13.80
C ASP A 15 -7.56 1.51 -12.58
N SER A 16 -8.22 2.66 -12.81
CA SER A 16 -8.94 3.40 -11.77
C SER A 16 -10.19 2.66 -11.25
N ASN A 17 -10.64 1.60 -11.94
CA ASN A 17 -11.83 0.84 -11.56
C ASN A 17 -11.51 -0.34 -10.61
N ASN A 18 -10.25 -0.78 -10.54
CA ASN A 18 -9.78 -1.76 -9.56
C ASN A 18 -8.88 -1.10 -8.50
N PRO A 19 -9.44 -0.66 -7.36
CA PRO A 19 -8.61 -0.26 -6.22
C PRO A 19 -7.83 -1.46 -5.70
N VAL A 20 -6.51 -1.34 -5.79
CA VAL A 20 -5.52 -2.31 -5.34
C VAL A 20 -5.43 -2.30 -3.83
N PHE A 21 -5.39 -1.10 -3.26
CA PHE A 21 -5.47 -0.90 -1.82
C PHE A 21 -6.84 -0.39 -1.45
N LYS A 22 -7.54 -1.13 -0.59
CA LYS A 22 -8.85 -0.77 -0.09
C LYS A 22 -8.70 0.04 1.18
N LYS A 23 -9.58 1.02 1.34
CA LYS A 23 -9.68 1.80 2.57
C LYS A 23 -9.90 0.87 3.78
N ASN A 24 -9.26 1.18 4.90
CA ASN A 24 -9.36 0.47 6.18
C ASN A 24 -8.99 -1.02 6.12
N LYS A 25 -8.30 -1.45 5.05
CA LYS A 25 -7.67 -2.77 5.01
C LYS A 25 -6.21 -2.66 5.41
N GLU A 26 -5.78 -3.68 6.13
CA GLU A 26 -4.39 -3.92 6.47
C GLU A 26 -3.68 -4.60 5.31
N TYR A 27 -2.48 -4.13 5.04
CA TYR A 27 -1.59 -4.71 4.06
C TYR A 27 -0.20 -4.84 4.65
N GLU A 28 0.41 -6.00 4.43
CA GLU A 28 1.74 -6.30 4.93
C GLU A 28 2.80 -5.53 4.15
N ILE A 29 3.73 -4.92 4.88
CA ILE A 29 4.93 -4.31 4.31
C ILE A 29 5.90 -5.46 4.02
N LEU A 30 6.13 -5.71 2.74
CA LEU A 30 7.07 -6.73 2.28
C LEU A 30 8.51 -6.23 2.36
N ASN A 31 8.71 -4.94 2.08
CA ASN A 31 10.01 -4.28 2.18
C ASN A 31 9.82 -2.78 2.41
N GLU A 32 10.83 -2.11 2.94
CA GLU A 32 10.85 -0.66 3.05
C GLU A 32 12.23 -0.10 2.75
N ASP A 33 12.25 1.03 2.06
CA ASP A 33 13.43 1.85 1.79
C ASP A 33 13.33 3.16 2.59
N LYS A 34 14.34 4.01 2.44
CA LYS A 34 14.35 5.34 3.08
C LYS A 34 13.20 6.23 2.62
N GLU A 35 12.75 6.06 1.38
CA GLU A 35 11.75 6.94 0.74
C GLU A 35 10.41 6.25 0.46
N PHE A 36 10.37 4.91 0.43
CA PHE A 36 9.20 4.16 -0.01
C PHE A 36 8.96 2.91 0.85
N ILE A 37 7.70 2.47 0.89
CA ILE A 37 7.31 1.15 1.39
C ILE A 37 6.81 0.30 0.21
N TYR A 38 7.06 -1.01 0.28
CA TYR A 38 6.59 -1.98 -0.72
C TYR A 38 5.55 -2.85 -0.07
N VAL A 39 4.33 -2.72 -0.56
CA VAL A 39 3.16 -3.37 0.03
C VAL A 39 2.59 -4.38 -0.95
N GLY A 40 2.47 -5.62 -0.50
CA GLY A 40 1.88 -6.70 -1.29
C GLY A 40 0.37 -6.55 -1.35
N TYR A 41 -0.22 -6.60 -2.55
CA TYR A 41 -1.69 -6.48 -2.71
C TYR A 41 -2.38 -7.78 -3.12
N LYS A 42 -1.62 -8.82 -3.46
CA LYS A 42 -2.14 -10.15 -3.79
C LYS A 42 -1.40 -11.24 -3.00
N PRO A 43 -2.13 -12.16 -2.33
CA PRO A 43 -1.51 -13.35 -1.77
C PRO A 43 -0.97 -14.22 -2.92
N ASN A 44 0.25 -14.74 -2.78
CA ASN A 44 0.96 -15.56 -3.79
C ASN A 44 1.33 -14.84 -5.10
N SER A 45 1.41 -13.51 -5.11
CA SER A 45 2.02 -12.77 -6.21
C SER A 45 3.29 -12.08 -5.74
N ASN A 46 4.31 -12.05 -6.61
CA ASN A 46 5.49 -11.21 -6.43
C ASN A 46 5.21 -9.73 -6.78
N GLU A 47 3.94 -9.38 -6.99
CA GLU A 47 3.52 -8.01 -7.27
C GLU A 47 3.39 -7.25 -5.95
N CYS A 48 4.26 -6.25 -5.76
CA CYS A 48 4.17 -5.28 -4.70
C CYS A 48 4.00 -3.89 -5.29
N SER A 49 3.32 -3.00 -4.56
CA SER A 49 3.23 -1.60 -4.94
C SER A 49 4.17 -0.78 -4.07
N GLN A 50 4.94 0.07 -4.73
CA GLN A 50 5.79 1.05 -4.07
C GLN A 50 4.95 2.28 -3.70
N ILE A 51 4.91 2.63 -2.42
CA ILE A 51 4.17 3.78 -1.90
C ILE A 51 5.17 4.73 -1.23
N PRO A 52 5.14 6.04 -1.56
CA PRO A 52 6.04 7.01 -0.95
C PRO A 52 5.76 7.16 0.55
N LYS A 53 6.80 7.19 1.38
CA LYS A 53 6.65 7.49 2.82
C LYS A 53 6.16 8.91 3.08
N THR A 54 6.33 9.83 2.12
CA THR A 54 5.77 11.19 2.20
C THR A 54 4.25 11.22 2.29
N ASP A 55 3.60 10.14 1.87
CA ASP A 55 2.16 9.97 1.92
C ASP A 55 1.67 9.34 3.24
N GLU A 56 2.58 9.03 4.16
CA GLU A 56 2.28 8.62 5.54
C GLU A 56 1.43 9.68 6.25
N GLY A 57 0.38 9.24 6.95
CA GLY A 57 -0.59 10.10 7.65
C GLY A 57 -1.69 10.66 6.75
N ILE A 58 -1.45 10.81 5.44
CA ILE A 58 -2.46 11.31 4.48
C ILE A 58 -3.17 10.14 3.79
N LEU A 59 -2.39 9.18 3.31
CA LEU A 59 -2.83 8.08 2.44
C LEU A 59 -2.84 6.75 3.19
N PHE A 60 -1.88 6.53 4.08
CA PHE A 60 -1.78 5.33 4.91
C PHE A 60 -1.17 5.63 6.28
N GLU A 61 -1.31 4.70 7.22
CA GLU A 61 -0.70 4.72 8.55
C GLU A 61 -0.09 3.37 8.86
N TYR A 62 1.00 3.36 9.64
CA TYR A 62 1.56 2.13 10.20
C TYR A 62 0.66 1.58 11.31
N LYS A 63 0.63 0.26 11.45
CA LYS A 63 -0.11 -0.46 12.49
C LYS A 63 0.81 -1.24 13.42
#